data_AF-A0A831XLE2-F1
#
_entry.id   AF-A0A831XLE2-F1
#
_cell.length_a   1.000
_cell.length_b   1.000
_cell.length_c   1.000
_cell.angle_alpha   90.00
_cell.angle_beta   90.00
_cell.angle_gamma   90.00
#
_symmetry.space_group_name_H-M   'P 1'
#
loop_
_entity.id
_entity.type
_entity.pdbx_description
1 polymer ?
#
loop_
_entity_poly.entity_id
_entity_poly.type
_entity_poly.pdbx_seq_one_letter_code
_entity_poly.pdbx_strand_id
1 'polypeptide(L)'
;MSREEMARRGWDALDVLLVTGDAYVDHPSFGTAMLGRWLEANGYRVGIVAQPRWDTPSEVLELGRPKLFAGVTAGALDSMLAHYTAFRKKRSDDAYTPGGRAGARPNRATIVYTNLVRQAFPGLPVVIGGIEASLRRATHYDFWTDKVRRSILLDSKADLLIYGMAERAIIETARRLEATSGDEIHAEALWGIPGTAFAASSLSRACEAPDGPPDTDVVVLPSHEAIAADPKELMTATLAIERQVRQAAQWAVQANGARQVVFTPPARPLDTAELDALYALPFTRRAHPSYTEPIPAADMIQFSITSHRGCAAGCTFCSIAMHQGRRLRSRSAESLEREVLTLTRHPDWAGSISDVGGPTANMWGARCRANPEACQREDCLWPDICAHFEMDEAAQV
;
A
#
# COMPACT_ATOMS: atom_id res chain seq x y z
N MET A 1 15.47 -0.07 -14.03
CA MET A 1 15.18 0.68 -15.26
C MET A 1 16.21 1.78 -15.45
N SER A 2 16.71 1.98 -16.67
CA SER A 2 17.59 3.11 -17.05
C SER A 2 17.01 3.88 -18.24
N ARG A 3 17.57 5.07 -18.54
CA ARG A 3 17.21 5.82 -19.76
C ARG A 3 17.44 5.03 -21.05
N GLU A 4 18.47 4.20 -21.07
CA GLU A 4 18.75 3.33 -22.20
C GLU A 4 17.66 2.25 -22.35
N GLU A 5 17.17 1.70 -21.25
CA GLU A 5 16.05 0.75 -21.27
C GLU A 5 14.76 1.42 -21.75
N MET A 6 14.48 2.65 -21.32
CA MET A 6 13.36 3.44 -21.83
C MET A 6 13.47 3.65 -23.34
N ALA A 7 14.65 4.04 -23.85
CA ALA A 7 14.89 4.21 -25.28
C ALA A 7 14.69 2.91 -26.05
N ARG A 8 15.15 1.76 -25.53
CA ARG A 8 14.91 0.43 -26.12
C ARG A 8 13.42 0.06 -26.17
N ARG A 9 12.61 0.55 -25.22
CA ARG A 9 11.14 0.41 -25.21
C ARG A 9 10.40 1.48 -26.02
N GLY A 10 11.12 2.43 -26.64
CA GLY A 10 10.54 3.55 -27.36
C GLY A 10 9.85 4.59 -26.47
N TRP A 11 10.23 4.68 -25.20
CA TRP A 11 9.64 5.60 -24.22
C TRP A 11 10.44 6.90 -24.16
N ASP A 12 9.81 8.01 -24.52
CA ASP A 12 10.34 9.37 -24.39
C ASP A 12 10.29 9.88 -22.94
N ALA A 13 9.25 9.47 -22.20
CA ALA A 13 9.02 9.79 -20.80
C ALA A 13 8.16 8.71 -20.13
N LEU A 14 8.28 8.62 -18.81
CA LEU A 14 7.41 7.78 -17.99
C LEU A 14 6.05 8.47 -17.80
N ASP A 15 5.00 7.70 -17.59
CA ASP A 15 3.71 8.21 -17.11
C ASP A 15 3.72 8.23 -15.58
N VAL A 16 4.28 7.19 -14.96
CA VAL A 16 4.35 7.04 -13.49
C VAL A 16 5.78 6.69 -13.07
N LEU A 17 6.26 7.34 -12.01
CA LEU A 17 7.52 6.98 -11.34
C LEU A 17 7.25 6.42 -9.96
N LEU A 18 7.67 5.19 -9.66
CA LEU A 18 7.56 4.60 -8.33
C LEU A 18 8.89 4.67 -7.59
N VAL A 19 8.89 5.20 -6.37
CA VAL A 19 10.05 5.25 -5.47
C VAL A 19 9.80 4.36 -4.27
N THR A 20 10.70 3.42 -4.01
CA THR A 20 10.54 2.42 -2.95
C THR A 20 11.77 2.29 -2.05
N GLY A 21 11.53 1.95 -0.78
CA GLY A 21 12.58 1.63 0.17
C GLY A 21 13.13 0.22 0.07
N ASP A 22 12.53 -0.66 -0.73
CA ASP A 22 13.06 -2.00 -1.01
C ASP A 22 13.93 -2.03 -2.26
N ALA A 23 14.79 -3.03 -2.36
CA ALA A 23 15.35 -3.43 -3.63
C ALA A 23 14.25 -3.86 -4.62
N TYR A 24 14.49 -3.65 -5.91
CA TYR A 24 13.54 -4.08 -6.94
C TYR A 24 13.65 -5.59 -7.20
N VAL A 25 12.68 -6.34 -6.68
CA VAL A 25 12.46 -7.75 -6.98
C VAL A 25 11.15 -7.85 -7.74
N ASP A 26 11.19 -8.37 -8.97
CA ASP A 26 10.03 -8.47 -9.84
C ASP A 26 9.20 -9.70 -9.47
N HIS A 27 8.55 -9.63 -8.30
CA HIS A 27 7.77 -10.70 -7.69
C HIS A 27 6.42 -10.17 -7.16
N PRO A 28 5.32 -10.93 -7.25
CA PRO A 28 3.98 -10.47 -6.83
C PRO A 28 3.87 -10.10 -5.34
N SER A 29 4.74 -10.62 -4.48
CA SER A 29 4.80 -10.27 -3.04
C SER A 29 5.45 -8.90 -2.76
N PHE A 30 6.14 -8.31 -3.73
CA PHE A 30 6.72 -6.98 -3.60
C PHE A 30 5.72 -5.95 -4.14
N GLY A 31 5.10 -5.19 -3.22
CA GLY A 31 4.00 -4.28 -3.56
C GLY A 31 4.33 -3.31 -4.69
N THR A 32 5.53 -2.73 -4.71
CA THR A 32 5.96 -1.83 -5.79
C THR A 32 6.08 -2.54 -7.14
N ALA A 33 6.63 -3.77 -7.17
CA ALA A 33 6.75 -4.54 -8.41
C ALA A 33 5.37 -4.93 -8.94
N MET A 34 4.50 -5.42 -8.06
CA MET A 34 3.12 -5.77 -8.39
C MET A 34 2.34 -4.58 -8.96
N LEU A 35 2.37 -3.43 -8.29
CA LEU A 35 1.68 -2.23 -8.76
C LEU A 35 2.31 -1.67 -10.05
N GLY A 36 3.63 -1.80 -10.21
CA GLY A 36 4.32 -1.46 -11.46
C GLY A 36 3.82 -2.30 -12.63
N ARG A 37 3.79 -3.63 -12.48
CA ARG A 37 3.23 -4.54 -13.49
C ARG A 37 1.75 -4.29 -13.75
N TRP A 38 0.99 -3.99 -12.71
CA TRP A 38 -0.44 -3.68 -12.82
C TRP A 38 -0.68 -2.41 -13.64
N LEU A 39 0.09 -1.34 -13.40
CA LEU A 39 0.07 -0.13 -14.20
C LEU A 39 0.50 -0.39 -15.65
N GLU A 40 1.59 -1.14 -15.88
CA GLU A 40 2.04 -1.53 -17.23
C GLU A 40 0.94 -2.30 -17.98
N ALA A 41 0.27 -3.25 -17.32
CA ALA A 41 -0.83 -4.02 -17.89
C ALA A 41 -2.06 -3.18 -18.24
N ASN A 42 -2.18 -1.98 -17.64
CA ASN A 42 -3.22 -0.99 -17.94
C ASN A 42 -2.72 0.13 -18.88
N GLY A 43 -1.58 -0.08 -19.56
CA GLY A 43 -1.10 0.79 -20.64
C GLY A 43 -0.17 1.92 -20.22
N TYR A 44 0.18 2.03 -18.93
CA TYR A 44 1.06 3.09 -18.45
C TYR A 44 2.54 2.72 -18.54
N ARG A 45 3.39 3.71 -18.80
CA ARG A 45 4.85 3.57 -18.82
C ARG A 45 5.38 3.86 -17.43
N VAL A 46 5.90 2.85 -16.75
CA VAL A 46 6.24 2.93 -15.32
C VAL A 46 7.72 2.79 -15.09
N GLY A 47 8.34 3.72 -14.36
CA GLY A 47 9.70 3.58 -13.85
C GLY A 47 9.72 3.21 -12.38
N ILE A 48 10.75 2.51 -11.92
CA ILE A 48 10.97 2.19 -10.50
C ILE A 48 12.37 2.65 -10.10
N VAL A 49 12.44 3.46 -9.04
CA VAL A 49 13.66 3.87 -8.34
C VAL A 49 13.66 3.17 -6.98
N ALA A 50 14.56 2.21 -6.82
CA ALA A 50 14.65 1.36 -5.64
C ALA A 50 15.82 1.78 -4.76
N GLN A 51 15.55 2.04 -3.48
CA GLN A 51 16.55 2.47 -2.49
C GLN A 51 17.41 3.65 -2.94
N PRO A 52 16.81 4.76 -3.43
CA PRO A 52 17.64 5.86 -3.89
C PRO A 52 18.41 6.49 -2.75
N ARG A 53 19.61 7.01 -3.06
CA ARG A 53 20.24 7.98 -2.19
C ARG A 53 19.32 9.17 -1.95
N TRP A 54 19.25 9.62 -0.70
CA TRP A 54 18.32 10.67 -0.27
C TRP A 54 19.00 11.97 0.17
N ASP A 55 20.33 12.06 0.02
CA ASP A 55 21.07 13.31 0.20
C ASP A 55 21.00 14.24 -1.02
N THR A 56 20.60 13.71 -2.19
CA THR A 56 20.46 14.45 -3.45
C THR A 56 19.39 13.83 -4.35
N PRO A 57 18.61 14.62 -5.12
CA PRO A 57 17.59 14.11 -6.04
C PRO A 57 18.14 13.44 -7.31
N SER A 58 19.46 13.32 -7.47
CA SER A 58 20.11 12.86 -8.71
C SER A 58 19.58 11.54 -9.28
N GLU A 59 19.40 10.51 -8.45
CA GLU A 59 18.91 9.19 -8.90
C GLU A 59 17.43 9.23 -9.30
N VAL A 60 16.64 10.09 -8.67
CA VAL A 60 15.24 10.33 -9.05
C VAL A 60 15.17 11.10 -10.38
N LEU A 61 16.07 12.05 -10.59
CA LEU A 61 16.16 12.85 -11.83
C LEU A 61 16.60 12.03 -13.05
N GLU A 62 17.36 10.95 -12.85
CA GLU A 62 17.95 10.15 -13.93
C GLU A 62 16.89 9.63 -14.91
N LEU A 63 15.77 9.10 -14.40
CA LEU A 63 14.67 8.59 -15.22
C LEU A 63 13.79 9.69 -15.83
N GLY A 64 13.97 10.94 -15.39
CA GLY A 64 13.21 12.10 -15.84
C GLY A 64 11.87 12.29 -15.15
N ARG A 65 11.27 13.44 -15.41
CA ARG A 65 9.97 13.81 -14.87
C ARG A 65 8.89 12.92 -15.49
N PRO A 66 8.09 12.19 -14.69
CA PRO A 66 6.92 11.46 -15.20
C PRO A 66 5.80 12.42 -15.62
N LYS A 67 4.94 11.99 -16.53
CA LYS A 67 3.82 12.81 -17.05
C LYS A 67 2.69 12.99 -16.04
N LEU A 68 2.35 11.95 -15.28
CA LEU A 68 1.16 11.95 -14.41
C LEU A 68 1.52 12.19 -12.95
N PHE A 69 2.25 11.28 -12.31
CA PHE A 69 2.60 11.39 -10.89
C PHE A 69 3.82 10.56 -10.51
N ALA A 70 4.31 10.79 -9.29
CA ALA A 70 5.25 9.90 -8.63
C ALA A 70 4.60 9.21 -7.42
N GLY A 71 4.67 7.88 -7.38
CA GLY A 71 4.25 7.04 -6.27
C GLY A 71 5.40 6.77 -5.30
N VAL A 72 5.19 6.91 -3.99
CA VAL A 72 6.24 6.74 -2.97
C VAL A 72 5.82 5.75 -1.90
N THR A 73 6.70 4.83 -1.55
CA THR A 73 6.49 3.89 -0.44
C THR A 73 7.78 3.58 0.32
N ALA A 74 7.65 3.25 1.61
CA ALA A 74 8.76 2.77 2.43
C ALA A 74 9.22 1.35 2.08
N GLY A 75 8.45 0.62 1.25
CA GLY A 75 8.65 -0.79 0.93
C GLY A 75 7.63 -1.71 1.61
N ALA A 76 7.93 -3.00 1.63
CA ALA A 76 7.14 -4.07 2.23
C ALA A 76 7.14 -4.01 3.77
N LEU A 77 8.08 -3.29 4.38
CA LEU A 77 8.18 -3.07 5.82
C LEU A 77 8.22 -1.57 6.14
N ASP A 78 7.72 -1.20 7.32
CA ASP A 78 7.95 0.13 7.88
C ASP A 78 9.45 0.42 8.02
N SER A 79 9.88 1.61 7.61
CA SER A 79 11.31 1.92 7.55
C SER A 79 11.98 1.98 8.92
N MET A 80 11.23 2.27 9.99
CA MET A 80 11.76 2.23 11.35
C MET A 80 11.91 0.79 11.83
N LEU A 81 10.98 -0.11 11.49
CA LEU A 81 11.11 -1.54 11.79
C LEU A 81 12.25 -2.21 11.01
N ALA A 82 12.54 -1.73 9.80
CA ALA A 82 13.70 -2.16 9.02
C ALA A 82 15.03 -1.77 9.70
N HIS A 83 15.07 -0.68 10.45
CA HIS A 83 16.28 -0.19 11.10
C HIS A 83 16.42 -0.55 12.57
N TYR A 84 15.32 -0.81 13.26
CA TYR A 84 15.32 -0.99 14.71
C TYR A 84 14.50 -2.21 15.12
N THR A 85 14.97 -2.88 16.15
CA THR A 85 14.21 -3.91 16.88
C THR A 85 13.16 -3.26 17.78
N ALA A 86 12.21 -4.05 18.29
CA ALA A 86 11.21 -3.58 19.26
C ALA A 86 11.84 -2.96 20.53
N PHE A 87 13.06 -3.39 20.90
CA PHE A 87 13.84 -2.82 22.00
C PHE A 87 14.65 -1.57 21.60
N ARG A 88 14.34 -0.95 20.46
CA ARG A 88 15.03 0.23 19.91
C ARG A 88 16.52 0.03 19.63
N LYS A 89 17.01 -1.22 19.56
CA LYS A 89 18.38 -1.51 19.09
C LYS A 89 18.45 -1.44 17.57
N LYS A 90 19.49 -0.81 17.04
CA LYS A 90 19.73 -0.74 15.59
C LYS A 90 19.99 -2.14 15.05
N ARG A 91 19.34 -2.50 13.94
CA ARG A 91 19.58 -3.72 13.17
C ARG A 91 20.87 -3.58 12.37
N SER A 92 21.60 -4.68 12.22
CA SER A 92 22.77 -4.78 11.34
C SER A 92 22.41 -5.28 9.94
N ASP A 93 21.15 -5.70 9.74
CA ASP A 93 20.63 -6.31 8.53
C ASP A 93 19.34 -5.67 8.03
N ASP A 94 19.06 -5.82 6.73
CA ASP A 94 17.76 -5.53 6.08
C ASP A 94 17.52 -6.59 4.99
N ALA A 95 16.50 -7.43 5.18
CA ALA A 95 16.18 -8.54 4.28
C ALA A 95 15.79 -8.09 2.86
N TYR A 96 15.36 -6.84 2.69
CA TYR A 96 14.90 -6.29 1.42
C TYR A 96 15.99 -5.49 0.69
N THR A 97 17.25 -5.58 1.14
CA THR A 97 18.40 -4.86 0.57
C THR A 97 19.40 -5.84 -0.05
N PRO A 98 20.10 -5.47 -1.15
CA PRO A 98 21.14 -6.32 -1.72
C PRO A 98 22.28 -6.57 -0.72
N GLY A 99 22.63 -7.83 -0.53
CA GLY A 99 23.59 -8.30 0.47
C GLY A 99 23.05 -8.33 1.90
N GLY A 100 21.75 -8.09 2.11
CA GLY A 100 21.16 -8.04 3.45
C GLY A 100 21.63 -6.85 4.30
N ARG A 101 22.20 -5.82 3.67
CA ARG A 101 22.87 -4.71 4.37
C ARG A 101 21.87 -3.74 5.00
N ALA A 102 22.11 -3.34 6.25
CA ALA A 102 21.35 -2.27 6.87
C ALA A 102 21.69 -0.87 6.32
N GLY A 103 20.72 0.04 6.39
CA GLY A 103 20.93 1.47 6.13
C GLY A 103 20.81 1.90 4.66
N ALA A 104 20.20 1.10 3.80
CA ALA A 104 19.95 1.44 2.39
C ALA A 104 18.64 2.23 2.15
N ARG A 105 17.85 2.47 3.20
CA ARG A 105 16.69 3.37 3.19
C ARG A 105 16.82 4.36 4.36
N PRO A 106 16.15 5.53 4.35
CA PRO A 106 16.16 6.43 5.49
C PRO A 106 15.08 6.06 6.53
N ASN A 107 15.23 6.55 7.76
CA ASN A 107 14.15 6.56 8.75
C ASN A 107 12.97 7.40 8.23
N ARG A 108 11.74 6.87 8.34
CA ARG A 108 10.51 7.47 7.79
C ARG A 108 10.64 7.69 6.28
N ALA A 109 11.02 6.63 5.58
CA ALA A 109 11.34 6.65 4.16
C ALA A 109 10.27 7.31 3.30
N THR A 110 8.98 7.10 3.60
CA THR A 110 7.88 7.73 2.86
C THR A 110 7.99 9.26 2.86
N ILE A 111 8.29 9.88 4.02
CA ILE A 111 8.43 11.34 4.14
C ILE A 111 9.68 11.82 3.37
N VAL A 112 10.81 11.13 3.58
CA VAL A 112 12.09 11.53 2.97
C VAL A 112 12.03 11.43 1.45
N TYR A 113 11.54 10.31 0.91
CA TYR A 113 11.41 10.13 -0.53
C TYR A 113 10.34 11.03 -1.15
N THR A 114 9.27 11.36 -0.43
CA THR A 114 8.31 12.39 -0.90
C THR A 114 9.01 13.74 -1.09
N ASN A 115 9.82 14.16 -0.12
CA ASN A 115 10.60 15.40 -0.24
C ASN A 115 11.61 15.33 -1.40
N LEU A 116 12.27 14.17 -1.58
CA LEU A 116 13.21 13.94 -2.67
C LEU A 116 12.56 14.12 -4.04
N VAL A 117 11.38 13.51 -4.23
CA VAL A 117 10.58 13.66 -5.46
C VAL A 117 10.13 15.10 -5.66
N ARG A 118 9.67 15.79 -4.61
CA ARG A 118 9.26 17.20 -4.72
C ARG A 118 10.42 18.13 -5.07
N GLN A 119 11.64 17.83 -4.60
CA GLN A 119 12.85 18.55 -4.99
C GLN A 119 13.22 18.26 -6.45
N ALA A 120 13.16 17.00 -6.88
CA ALA A 120 13.45 16.61 -8.26
C ALA A 120 12.45 17.23 -9.26
N PHE A 121 11.15 17.23 -8.91
CA PHE A 121 10.06 17.56 -9.80
C PHE A 121 9.05 18.51 -9.14
N PRO A 122 9.36 19.82 -9.03
CA PRO A 122 8.42 20.80 -8.51
C PRO A 122 7.06 20.75 -9.24
N GLY A 123 5.97 20.83 -8.48
CA GLY A 123 4.60 20.78 -9.02
C GLY A 123 4.15 19.43 -9.57
N LEU A 124 4.95 18.36 -9.49
CA LEU A 124 4.48 17.01 -9.82
C LEU A 124 3.60 16.48 -8.67
N PRO A 125 2.42 15.89 -8.95
CA PRO A 125 1.66 15.19 -7.94
C PRO A 125 2.47 14.04 -7.33
N VAL A 126 2.47 13.96 -6.00
CA VAL A 126 3.11 12.88 -5.25
C VAL A 126 2.06 12.10 -4.47
N VAL A 127 2.03 10.80 -4.72
CA VAL A 127 1.06 9.86 -4.14
C VAL A 127 1.84 8.91 -3.22
N ILE A 128 1.45 8.82 -1.95
CA ILE A 128 2.11 7.94 -0.98
C ILE A 128 1.27 6.69 -0.68
N GLY A 129 1.93 5.57 -0.39
CA GLY A 129 1.24 4.31 -0.09
C GLY A 129 2.11 3.26 0.59
N GLY A 130 1.56 2.07 0.76
CA GLY A 130 2.18 0.95 1.48
C GLY A 130 1.90 0.99 2.99
N ILE A 131 2.51 0.08 3.74
CA ILE A 131 2.20 -0.16 5.16
C ILE A 131 2.49 1.08 6.02
N GLU A 132 3.67 1.70 5.85
CA GLU A 132 4.07 2.88 6.62
C GLU A 132 3.09 4.04 6.43
N ALA A 133 2.66 4.32 5.19
CA ALA A 133 1.69 5.37 4.91
C ALA A 133 0.29 5.01 5.43
N SER A 134 -0.19 3.80 5.09
CA SER A 134 -1.54 3.34 5.41
C SER A 134 -1.83 3.35 6.91
N LEU A 135 -0.90 2.85 7.72
CA LEU A 135 -1.09 2.73 9.17
C LEU A 135 -0.87 4.07 9.90
N ARG A 136 -0.21 5.04 9.27
CA ARG A 136 0.03 6.39 9.82
C ARG A 136 -0.82 7.47 9.16
N ARG A 137 -1.90 7.08 8.47
CA ARG A 137 -2.80 8.01 7.73
C ARG A 137 -3.58 8.96 8.63
N ALA A 138 -3.79 8.60 9.89
CA ALA A 138 -4.38 9.45 10.91
C ALA A 138 -3.35 9.76 12.02
N THR A 139 -3.75 10.58 12.98
CA THR A 139 -2.99 10.81 14.20
C THR A 139 -2.68 9.47 14.87
N HIS A 140 -1.40 9.25 15.18
CA HIS A 140 -0.91 7.98 15.70
C HIS A 140 0.16 8.22 16.78
N TYR A 141 0.31 7.25 17.67
CA TYR A 141 1.44 7.23 18.60
C TYR A 141 2.69 6.68 17.89
N ASP A 142 3.75 7.49 17.84
CA ASP A 142 5.05 7.12 17.29
C ASP A 142 5.94 6.58 18.41
N PHE A 143 5.92 5.27 18.59
CA PHE A 143 6.73 4.55 19.58
C PHE A 143 8.22 4.93 19.56
N TRP A 144 8.76 5.29 18.39
CA TRP A 144 10.18 5.61 18.23
C TRP A 144 10.60 6.94 18.84
N THR A 145 9.72 7.94 18.81
CA THR A 145 9.99 9.26 19.38
C THR A 145 9.21 9.56 20.65
N ASP A 146 8.36 8.61 21.07
CA ASP A 146 7.48 8.72 22.24
C ASP A 146 6.57 9.96 22.14
N LYS A 147 5.95 10.14 20.98
CA LYS A 147 5.12 11.31 20.66
C LYS A 147 3.88 10.91 19.89
N VAL A 148 2.80 11.66 20.11
CA VAL A 148 1.66 11.67 19.19
C VAL A 148 2.03 12.49 17.96
N ARG A 149 1.93 11.88 16.78
CA ARG A 149 2.20 12.53 15.49
C ARG A 149 0.92 12.70 14.71
N ARG A 150 0.89 13.74 13.87
CA ARG A 150 -0.17 13.97 12.88
C ARG A 150 -0.15 12.89 11.80
N SER A 151 -1.14 12.94 10.91
CA SER A 151 -1.13 12.14 9.69
C SER A 151 0.17 12.29 8.90
N ILE A 152 0.73 11.17 8.45
CA ILE A 152 1.90 11.16 7.57
C ILE A 152 1.68 11.90 6.24
N LEU A 153 0.42 12.02 5.79
CA LEU A 153 0.06 12.83 4.62
C LEU A 153 0.44 14.30 4.82
N LEU A 154 0.18 14.84 6.02
CA LEU A 154 0.51 16.23 6.34
C LEU A 154 2.01 16.42 6.56
N ASP A 155 2.68 15.48 7.20
CA ASP A 155 4.12 15.51 7.45
C ASP A 155 4.94 15.42 6.14
N SER A 156 4.50 14.59 5.20
CA SER A 156 5.15 14.40 3.89
C SER A 156 4.79 15.48 2.87
N LYS A 157 3.63 16.15 3.03
CA LYS A 157 3.07 17.07 2.03
C LYS A 157 2.84 16.39 0.67
N ALA A 158 2.54 15.09 0.69
CA ALA A 158 2.01 14.40 -0.47
C ALA A 158 0.61 14.91 -0.82
N ASP A 159 0.21 14.74 -2.07
CA ASP A 159 -1.06 15.23 -2.59
C ASP A 159 -2.20 14.22 -2.35
N LEU A 160 -1.86 12.93 -2.28
CA LEU A 160 -2.79 11.83 -2.00
C LEU A 160 -2.09 10.72 -1.20
N LEU A 161 -2.80 10.09 -0.27
CA LEU A 161 -2.38 8.87 0.40
C LEU A 161 -3.32 7.73 -0.02
N ILE A 162 -2.79 6.67 -0.60
CA ILE A 162 -3.54 5.43 -0.86
C ILE A 162 -3.33 4.48 0.33
N TYR A 163 -4.42 4.09 0.99
CA TYR A 163 -4.37 3.16 2.11
C TYR A 163 -4.99 1.81 1.76
N GLY A 164 -4.36 0.77 2.29
CA GLY A 164 -4.74 -0.61 2.03
C GLY A 164 -4.31 -1.10 0.64
N MET A 165 -5.15 -1.89 -0.02
CA MET A 165 -4.86 -2.48 -1.33
C MET A 165 -5.04 -1.44 -2.44
N ALA A 166 -3.95 -1.11 -3.12
CA ALA A 166 -3.86 0.08 -3.98
C ALA A 166 -4.27 -0.13 -5.44
N GLU A 167 -4.55 -1.37 -5.88
CA GLU A 167 -4.69 -1.75 -7.29
C GLU A 167 -5.74 -0.93 -8.04
N ARG A 168 -6.88 -0.64 -7.40
CA ARG A 168 -7.90 0.23 -8.01
C ARG A 168 -7.53 1.70 -7.93
N ALA A 169 -7.14 2.15 -6.75
CA ALA A 169 -6.89 3.56 -6.48
C ALA A 169 -5.75 4.11 -7.33
N ILE A 170 -4.70 3.32 -7.59
CA ILE A 170 -3.55 3.76 -8.39
C ILE A 170 -3.90 3.90 -9.87
N ILE A 171 -4.75 3.03 -10.41
CA ILE A 171 -5.24 3.13 -11.80
C ILE A 171 -6.17 4.33 -11.94
N GLU A 172 -7.08 4.52 -10.98
CA GLU A 172 -7.98 5.67 -10.99
C GLU A 172 -7.21 6.99 -10.85
N THR A 173 -6.16 7.01 -10.03
CA THR A 173 -5.24 8.14 -9.91
C THR A 173 -4.61 8.48 -11.26
N ALA A 174 -4.04 7.48 -11.95
CA ALA A 174 -3.44 7.66 -13.26
C ALA A 174 -4.47 8.19 -14.28
N ARG A 175 -5.66 7.57 -14.34
CA ARG A 175 -6.76 7.94 -15.26
C ARG A 175 -7.24 9.38 -15.05
N ARG A 176 -7.43 9.80 -13.80
CA ARG A 176 -7.88 11.17 -13.49
C ARG A 176 -6.85 12.21 -13.86
N LEU A 177 -5.57 11.93 -13.61
CA LEU A 177 -4.47 12.84 -13.97
C LEU A 177 -4.27 12.89 -15.49
N GLU A 178 -4.44 11.77 -16.19
CA GLU A 178 -4.41 11.74 -17.65
C GLU A 178 -5.55 12.60 -18.24
N ALA A 179 -6.76 12.53 -17.66
CA ALA A 179 -7.89 13.34 -18.09
C ALA A 179 -7.73 14.84 -17.84
N THR A 180 -6.86 15.25 -16.90
CA THR A 180 -6.54 16.66 -16.60
C THR A 180 -5.21 17.12 -17.19
N SER A 181 -4.49 16.24 -17.90
CA SER A 181 -3.18 16.53 -18.48
C SER A 181 -3.32 17.54 -19.65
N GLY A 182 -3.28 18.83 -19.31
CA GLY A 182 -3.44 19.95 -20.25
C GLY A 182 -3.73 21.27 -19.52
N ASP A 183 -4.45 21.19 -18.40
CA ASP A 183 -4.66 22.28 -17.43
C ASP A 183 -3.69 22.12 -16.24
N GLU A 184 -3.64 23.11 -15.33
CA GLU A 184 -2.90 22.94 -14.07
C GLU A 184 -3.41 21.69 -13.33
N ILE A 185 -2.51 20.74 -13.05
CA ILE A 185 -2.86 19.52 -12.33
C ILE A 185 -3.17 19.89 -10.87
N HIS A 186 -4.45 19.93 -10.53
CA HIS A 186 -4.92 20.18 -9.18
C HIS A 186 -5.09 18.87 -8.40
N ALA A 187 -4.55 18.82 -7.18
CA ALA A 187 -4.67 17.66 -6.29
C ALA A 187 -6.14 17.31 -5.96
N GLU A 188 -7.02 18.29 -6.03
CA GLU A 188 -8.47 18.16 -5.89
C GLU A 188 -9.09 17.17 -6.90
N ALA A 189 -8.50 17.00 -8.08
CA ALA A 189 -8.96 16.00 -9.05
C ALA A 189 -8.87 14.57 -8.49
N LEU A 190 -7.99 14.33 -7.51
CA LEU A 190 -7.79 13.04 -6.87
C LEU A 190 -8.72 12.80 -5.68
N TRP A 191 -9.51 13.79 -5.26
CA TRP A 191 -10.40 13.65 -4.12
C TRP A 191 -11.53 12.68 -4.44
N GLY A 192 -11.90 11.85 -3.46
CA GLY A 192 -12.99 10.89 -3.59
C GLY A 192 -12.63 9.53 -4.16
N ILE A 193 -11.40 9.31 -4.61
CA ILE A 193 -10.95 7.97 -5.03
C ILE A 193 -11.06 7.01 -3.83
N PRO A 194 -11.83 5.90 -3.91
CA PRO A 194 -11.96 4.96 -2.79
C PRO A 194 -10.61 4.37 -2.35
N GLY A 195 -10.42 4.19 -1.04
CA GLY A 195 -9.16 3.70 -0.46
C GLY A 195 -8.08 4.78 -0.37
N THR A 196 -8.46 6.06 -0.35
CA THR A 196 -7.53 7.19 -0.26
C THR A 196 -7.83 8.16 0.86
N ALA A 197 -6.82 8.93 1.23
CA ALA A 197 -6.93 10.09 2.11
C ALA A 197 -6.30 11.32 1.45
N PHE A 198 -6.92 12.48 1.65
CA PHE A 198 -6.47 13.77 1.11
C PHE A 198 -6.60 14.86 2.17
N ALA A 199 -5.86 15.96 2.00
CA ALA A 199 -5.89 17.10 2.90
C ALA A 199 -6.75 18.23 2.33
N ALA A 200 -7.70 18.72 3.12
CA ALA A 200 -8.56 19.85 2.79
C ALA A 200 -8.43 20.97 3.85
N SER A 201 -8.79 22.20 3.50
CA SER A 201 -8.86 23.32 4.44
C SER A 201 -10.02 23.16 5.44
N SER A 202 -11.14 22.60 4.98
CA SER A 202 -12.31 22.28 5.80
C SER A 202 -13.10 21.11 5.19
N LEU A 203 -13.97 20.49 5.99
CA LEU A 203 -14.89 19.45 5.52
C LEU A 203 -15.85 20.02 4.48
N SER A 204 -16.36 21.23 4.71
CA SER A 204 -17.25 21.91 3.76
C SER A 204 -16.62 22.02 2.37
N ARG A 205 -15.33 22.38 2.30
CA ARG A 205 -14.60 22.45 1.04
C ARG A 205 -14.46 21.08 0.38
N ALA A 206 -14.30 20.02 1.17
CA ALA A 206 -14.29 18.66 0.65
C ALA A 206 -15.67 18.25 0.10
N CYS A 207 -16.76 18.56 0.78
CA CYS A 207 -18.13 18.27 0.32
C CYS A 207 -18.51 19.00 -0.98
N GLU A 208 -17.95 20.19 -1.22
CA GLU A 208 -18.15 20.94 -2.47
C GLU A 208 -17.48 20.29 -3.69
N ALA A 209 -16.54 19.36 -3.49
CA ALA A 209 -15.88 18.68 -4.59
C ALA A 209 -16.84 17.70 -5.29
N PRO A 210 -16.74 17.50 -6.61
CA PRO A 210 -17.67 16.62 -7.36
C PRO A 210 -17.77 15.19 -6.81
N ASP A 211 -16.64 14.63 -6.37
CA ASP A 211 -16.55 13.32 -5.73
C ASP A 211 -16.30 13.43 -4.22
N GLY A 212 -16.72 14.55 -3.62
CA GLY A 212 -16.57 14.82 -2.20
C GLY A 212 -17.40 13.89 -1.31
N PRO A 213 -17.11 13.87 0.00
CA PRO A 213 -18.00 13.23 0.95
C PRO A 213 -19.41 13.83 0.87
N PRO A 214 -20.46 13.04 1.14
CA PRO A 214 -21.80 13.58 1.35
C PRO A 214 -21.83 14.55 2.54
N ASP A 215 -22.78 15.50 2.52
CA ASP A 215 -23.00 16.45 3.62
C ASP A 215 -23.45 15.78 4.94
N THR A 216 -23.82 14.51 4.88
CA THR A 216 -24.26 13.69 6.01
C THR A 216 -23.45 12.38 6.07
N ASP A 217 -23.42 11.71 7.23
CA ASP A 217 -22.78 10.39 7.40
C ASP A 217 -21.24 10.35 7.21
N VAL A 218 -20.55 11.38 7.71
CA VAL A 218 -19.09 11.40 7.83
C VAL A 218 -18.68 11.15 9.28
N VAL A 219 -17.85 10.14 9.51
CA VAL A 219 -17.30 9.82 10.84
C VAL A 219 -16.28 10.88 11.25
N VAL A 220 -16.60 11.67 12.26
CA VAL A 220 -15.66 12.66 12.82
C VAL A 220 -14.78 11.98 13.86
N LEU A 221 -13.48 11.89 13.55
CA LEU A 221 -12.48 11.37 14.46
C LEU A 221 -12.04 12.46 15.45
N PRO A 222 -11.63 12.10 16.69
CA PRO A 222 -10.97 13.03 17.59
C PRO A 222 -9.82 13.76 16.90
N SER A 223 -9.74 15.08 17.12
CA SER A 223 -8.70 15.90 16.50
C SER A 223 -7.31 15.53 17.00
N HIS A 224 -6.27 15.89 16.24
CA HIS A 224 -4.90 15.73 16.69
C HIS A 224 -4.65 16.39 18.05
N GLU A 225 -5.17 17.61 18.22
CA GLU A 225 -5.06 18.38 19.46
C GLU A 225 -5.79 17.72 20.63
N ALA A 226 -6.97 17.12 20.40
CA ALA A 226 -7.70 16.37 21.42
C ALA A 226 -6.92 15.11 21.84
N ILE A 227 -6.36 14.37 20.88
CA ILE A 227 -5.54 13.18 21.14
C ILE A 227 -4.25 13.54 21.89
N ALA A 228 -3.63 14.67 21.56
CA ALA A 228 -2.45 15.16 22.27
C ALA A 228 -2.77 15.57 23.72
N ALA A 229 -4.00 16.02 24.00
CA ALA A 229 -4.45 16.43 25.32
C ALA A 229 -4.92 15.25 26.19
N ASP A 230 -5.60 14.27 25.62
CA ASP A 230 -6.05 13.04 26.31
C ASP A 230 -5.70 11.79 25.48
N PRO A 231 -4.76 10.95 25.96
CA PRO A 231 -4.42 9.69 25.30
C PRO A 231 -5.60 8.72 25.08
N LYS A 232 -6.70 8.83 25.83
CA LYS A 232 -7.91 8.00 25.60
C LYS A 232 -8.54 8.28 24.25
N GLU A 233 -8.44 9.51 23.75
CA GLU A 233 -8.95 9.89 22.43
C GLU A 233 -8.21 9.16 21.30
N LEU A 234 -6.97 8.73 21.51
CA LEU A 234 -6.27 7.86 20.56
C LEU A 234 -7.01 6.53 20.36
N MET A 235 -7.52 5.96 21.46
CA MET A 235 -8.28 4.70 21.40
C MET A 235 -9.63 4.91 20.70
N THR A 236 -10.33 6.00 21.03
CA THR A 236 -11.57 6.41 20.34
C THR A 236 -11.35 6.52 18.83
N ALA A 237 -10.28 7.23 18.41
CA ALA A 237 -9.93 7.39 17.00
C ALA A 237 -9.56 6.06 16.33
N THR A 238 -8.79 5.21 17.02
CA THR A 238 -8.34 3.91 16.49
C THR A 238 -9.52 2.98 16.24
N LEU A 239 -10.41 2.81 17.21
CA LEU A 239 -11.61 1.96 17.08
C LEU A 239 -12.57 2.47 16.00
N ALA A 240 -12.72 3.79 15.85
CA ALA A 240 -13.52 4.38 14.78
C ALA A 240 -12.92 4.10 13.40
N ILE A 241 -11.59 4.22 13.26
CA ILE A 241 -10.87 3.91 12.03
C ILE A 241 -10.96 2.41 11.69
N GLU A 242 -10.83 1.51 12.67
CA GLU A 242 -10.99 0.07 12.47
C GLU A 242 -12.41 -0.29 12.01
N ARG A 243 -13.42 0.36 12.61
CA ARG A 243 -14.82 0.22 12.21
C ARG A 243 -15.03 0.69 10.77
N GLN A 244 -14.46 1.84 10.41
CA GLN A 244 -14.53 2.38 9.05
C GLN A 244 -13.99 1.39 8.02
N VAL A 245 -12.80 0.82 8.27
CA VAL A 245 -12.17 -0.16 7.37
C VAL A 245 -13.00 -1.44 7.26
N ARG A 246 -13.57 -1.89 8.38
CA ARG A 246 -14.40 -3.11 8.44
C ARG A 246 -15.70 -2.97 7.66
N GLN A 247 -16.45 -1.89 7.91
CA GLN A 247 -17.74 -1.65 7.27
C GLN A 247 -17.56 -1.27 5.81
N ALA A 248 -16.46 -0.57 5.49
CA ALA A 248 -16.05 -0.17 4.16
C ALA A 248 -17.11 0.66 3.41
N ALA A 249 -17.83 1.52 4.13
CA ALA A 249 -18.92 2.34 3.59
C ALA A 249 -18.81 3.82 3.95
N GLN A 250 -18.35 4.13 5.17
CA GLN A 250 -18.35 5.51 5.66
C GLN A 250 -17.09 6.27 5.29
N TRP A 251 -17.29 7.55 5.02
CA TRP A 251 -16.23 8.55 5.03
C TRP A 251 -15.81 8.86 6.46
N ALA A 252 -14.58 9.33 6.64
CA ALA A 252 -14.14 9.85 7.92
C ALA A 252 -13.33 11.13 7.75
N VAL A 253 -13.23 11.93 8.81
CA VAL A 253 -12.44 13.15 8.82
C VAL A 253 -11.73 13.34 10.16
N GLN A 254 -10.50 13.86 10.13
CA GLN A 254 -9.77 14.24 11.33
C GLN A 254 -9.19 15.65 11.20
N ALA A 255 -9.55 16.52 12.15
CA ALA A 255 -8.94 17.85 12.28
C ALA A 255 -7.49 17.74 12.77
N ASN A 256 -6.60 18.49 12.13
CA ASN A 256 -5.16 18.57 12.43
C ASN A 256 -4.73 20.05 12.36
N GLY A 257 -5.05 20.82 13.40
CA GLY A 257 -4.90 22.27 13.39
C GLY A 257 -5.79 22.94 12.34
N ALA A 258 -5.20 23.73 11.44
CA ALA A 258 -5.92 24.45 10.39
C ALA A 258 -6.26 23.62 9.14
N ARG A 259 -5.91 22.33 9.12
CA ARG A 259 -6.22 21.41 8.01
C ARG A 259 -7.02 20.22 8.50
N GLN A 260 -7.76 19.62 7.59
CA GLN A 260 -8.49 18.39 7.82
C GLN A 260 -7.94 17.30 6.90
N VAL A 261 -7.80 16.09 7.45
CA VAL A 261 -7.51 14.90 6.66
C VAL A 261 -8.82 14.16 6.47
N VAL A 262 -9.24 14.01 5.22
CA VAL A 262 -10.47 13.32 4.83
C VAL A 262 -10.09 11.93 4.33
N PHE A 263 -10.80 10.92 4.80
CA PHE A 263 -10.63 9.52 4.44
C PHE A 263 -11.86 9.07 3.66
N THR A 264 -11.66 8.70 2.41
CA THR A 264 -12.69 8.02 1.60
C THR A 264 -12.99 6.63 2.18
N PRO A 265 -14.12 6.00 1.86
CA PRO A 265 -14.34 4.58 2.16
C PRO A 265 -13.25 3.70 1.50
N PRO A 266 -12.84 2.59 2.11
CA PRO A 266 -11.89 1.64 1.53
C PRO A 266 -12.29 1.19 0.12
N ALA A 267 -11.31 0.97 -0.76
CA ALA A 267 -11.56 0.44 -2.09
C ALA A 267 -12.20 -0.95 -2.01
N ARG A 268 -13.12 -1.25 -2.95
CA ARG A 268 -13.67 -2.61 -3.09
C ARG A 268 -12.51 -3.59 -3.35
N PRO A 269 -12.38 -4.68 -2.58
CA PRO A 269 -11.39 -5.72 -2.87
C PRO A 269 -11.57 -6.27 -4.29
N LEU A 270 -10.47 -6.70 -4.89
CA LEU A 270 -10.52 -7.44 -6.15
C LEU A 270 -11.37 -8.72 -5.96
N ASP A 271 -12.17 -9.06 -6.96
CA ASP A 271 -12.81 -10.36 -7.03
C ASP A 271 -11.81 -11.45 -7.48
N THR A 272 -12.27 -12.69 -7.54
CA THR A 272 -11.42 -13.83 -7.89
C THR A 272 -10.81 -13.70 -9.28
N ALA A 273 -11.58 -13.26 -10.28
CA ALA A 273 -11.09 -13.12 -11.65
C ALA A 273 -10.04 -11.99 -11.75
N GLU A 274 -10.30 -10.87 -11.08
CA GLU A 274 -9.35 -9.75 -11.00
C GLU A 274 -8.06 -10.16 -10.25
N LEU A 275 -8.15 -10.92 -9.15
CA LEU A 275 -6.97 -11.45 -8.47
C LEU A 275 -6.20 -12.42 -9.36
N ASP A 276 -6.88 -13.32 -10.06
CA ASP A 276 -6.23 -14.27 -10.96
C ASP A 276 -5.50 -13.56 -12.08
N ALA A 277 -6.08 -12.51 -12.66
CA ALA A 277 -5.43 -11.67 -13.66
C ALA A 277 -4.18 -10.97 -13.10
N LEU A 278 -4.25 -10.44 -11.87
CA LEU A 278 -3.13 -9.78 -11.21
C LEU A 278 -1.94 -10.73 -10.98
N TYR A 279 -2.18 -11.94 -10.49
CA TYR A 279 -1.12 -12.92 -10.24
C TYR A 279 -0.66 -13.65 -11.51
N ALA A 280 -1.42 -13.59 -12.61
CA ALA A 280 -1.02 -14.10 -13.91
C ALA A 280 -0.08 -13.15 -14.68
N LEU A 281 0.17 -11.94 -14.18
CA LEU A 281 1.11 -11.00 -14.80
C LEU A 281 2.52 -11.60 -14.90
N PRO A 282 3.32 -11.22 -15.91
CA PRO A 282 4.58 -11.88 -16.24
C PRO A 282 5.73 -11.46 -15.30
N PHE A 283 5.65 -11.86 -14.04
CA PHE A 283 6.71 -11.67 -13.05
C PHE A 283 7.89 -12.59 -13.35
N THR A 284 9.10 -12.03 -13.39
CA THR A 284 10.33 -12.83 -13.53
C THR A 284 10.70 -13.57 -12.25
N ARG A 285 10.13 -13.18 -11.10
CA ARG A 285 10.41 -13.74 -9.76
C ARG A 285 11.91 -13.68 -9.40
N ARG A 286 12.62 -12.71 -9.97
CA ARG A 286 14.05 -12.47 -9.75
C ARG A 286 14.30 -11.03 -9.31
N ALA A 287 15.42 -10.86 -8.62
CA ALA A 287 15.99 -9.54 -8.38
C ALA A 287 16.32 -8.84 -9.70
N HIS A 288 16.26 -7.51 -9.73
CA HIS A 288 16.67 -6.75 -10.91
C HIS A 288 18.13 -7.09 -11.28
N PRO A 289 18.47 -7.29 -12.57
CA PRO A 289 19.80 -7.74 -13.00
C PRO A 289 20.97 -6.81 -12.64
N SER A 290 20.70 -5.58 -12.20
CA SER A 290 21.75 -4.65 -11.74
C SER A 290 22.32 -5.02 -10.37
N TYR A 291 21.65 -5.87 -9.59
CA TYR A 291 22.14 -6.30 -8.28
C TYR A 291 23.16 -7.43 -8.44
N THR A 292 24.32 -7.29 -7.79
CA THR A 292 25.38 -8.30 -7.77
C THR A 292 25.36 -9.17 -6.51
N GLU A 293 24.58 -8.77 -5.50
CA GLU A 293 24.44 -9.46 -4.22
C GLU A 293 23.01 -9.99 -4.06
N PRO A 294 22.82 -11.13 -3.36
CA PRO A 294 21.49 -11.69 -3.12
C PRO A 294 20.64 -10.76 -2.26
N ILE A 295 19.31 -10.87 -2.41
CA ILE A 295 18.36 -10.13 -1.58
C ILE A 295 17.65 -11.18 -0.71
N PRO A 296 17.91 -11.23 0.61
CA PRO A 296 17.42 -12.32 1.47
C PRO A 296 15.91 -12.57 1.40
N ALA A 297 15.11 -11.50 1.28
CA ALA A 297 13.67 -11.62 1.12
C ALA A 297 13.29 -12.31 -0.20
N ALA A 298 14.00 -12.03 -1.30
CA ALA A 298 13.74 -12.64 -2.60
C ALA A 298 14.00 -14.15 -2.58
N ASP A 299 15.10 -14.58 -1.97
CA ASP A 299 15.47 -16.01 -1.88
C ASP A 299 14.41 -16.82 -1.11
N MET A 300 13.85 -16.24 -0.04
CA MET A 300 12.82 -16.88 0.78
C MET A 300 11.51 -17.08 0.00
N ILE A 301 11.12 -16.10 -0.81
CA ILE A 301 9.79 -16.02 -1.43
C ILE A 301 9.77 -16.36 -2.92
N GLN A 302 10.92 -16.64 -3.55
CA GLN A 302 11.02 -16.82 -5.00
C GLN A 302 9.98 -17.79 -5.57
N PHE A 303 9.69 -18.87 -4.83
CA PHE A 303 8.72 -19.90 -5.19
C PHE A 303 7.56 -19.99 -4.20
N SER A 304 7.17 -18.87 -3.59
CA SER A 304 5.94 -18.78 -2.80
C SER A 304 4.73 -18.41 -3.69
N ILE A 305 3.56 -18.85 -3.26
CA ILE A 305 2.29 -18.59 -3.94
C ILE A 305 1.32 -17.95 -2.97
N THR A 306 0.74 -16.83 -3.36
CA THR A 306 -0.33 -16.21 -2.59
C THR A 306 -1.68 -16.79 -3.01
N SER A 307 -2.37 -17.54 -2.14
CA SER A 307 -3.67 -18.17 -2.43
C SER A 307 -4.87 -17.23 -2.21
N HIS A 308 -4.78 -16.33 -1.23
CA HIS A 308 -5.85 -15.40 -0.89
C HIS A 308 -5.31 -14.13 -0.22
N ARG A 309 -6.19 -13.14 -0.07
CA ARG A 309 -5.94 -11.88 0.65
C ARG A 309 -7.03 -11.60 1.67
N GLY A 310 -6.71 -10.74 2.64
CA GLY A 310 -7.59 -10.38 3.75
C GLY A 310 -7.51 -11.34 4.93
N CYS A 311 -8.08 -10.95 6.07
CA CYS A 311 -8.07 -11.75 7.29
C CYS A 311 -9.36 -11.50 8.10
N ALA A 312 -10.05 -12.58 8.50
CA ALA A 312 -11.28 -12.46 9.28
C ALA A 312 -11.03 -12.14 10.78
N ALA A 313 -9.81 -12.40 11.27
CA ALA A 313 -9.43 -12.16 12.66
C ALA A 313 -9.36 -10.66 12.99
N GLY A 314 -9.57 -10.34 14.26
CA GLY A 314 -9.49 -8.99 14.83
C GLY A 314 -8.29 -8.82 15.76
N CYS A 315 -7.19 -9.53 15.51
CA CYS A 315 -6.01 -9.51 16.38
C CYS A 315 -5.47 -8.08 16.54
N THR A 316 -5.44 -7.59 17.78
CA THR A 316 -5.04 -6.21 18.12
C THR A 316 -3.57 -5.88 17.81
N PHE A 317 -2.73 -6.90 17.62
CA PHE A 317 -1.31 -6.75 17.27
C PHE A 317 -1.06 -6.83 15.75
N CYS A 318 -2.07 -7.13 14.95
CA CYS A 318 -1.92 -7.46 13.53
C CYS A 318 -2.46 -6.34 12.63
N SER A 319 -1.68 -5.93 11.63
CA SER A 319 -2.09 -4.89 10.69
C SER A 319 -2.87 -5.42 9.48
N ILE A 320 -2.98 -6.74 9.30
CA ILE A 320 -3.54 -7.34 8.07
C ILE A 320 -4.98 -6.88 7.84
N ALA A 321 -5.84 -6.95 8.86
CA ALA A 321 -7.23 -6.52 8.76
C ALA A 321 -7.36 -5.03 8.38
N MET A 322 -6.41 -4.21 8.84
CA MET A 322 -6.38 -2.77 8.58
C MET A 322 -5.78 -2.41 7.21
N HIS A 323 -4.92 -3.27 6.66
CA HIS A 323 -4.25 -3.04 5.39
C HIS A 323 -4.92 -3.78 4.23
N GLN A 324 -5.13 -5.10 4.35
CA GLN A 324 -5.77 -5.90 3.31
C GLN A 324 -7.30 -5.94 3.43
N GLY A 325 -7.85 -5.52 4.57
CA GLY A 325 -9.27 -5.61 4.86
C GLY A 325 -9.66 -6.94 5.52
N ARG A 326 -10.89 -6.97 6.05
CA ARG A 326 -11.44 -8.17 6.73
C ARG A 326 -12.13 -9.15 5.80
N ARG A 327 -12.36 -8.75 4.55
CA ARG A 327 -13.04 -9.58 3.57
C ARG A 327 -12.00 -10.43 2.84
N LEU A 328 -12.13 -11.74 3.01
CA LEU A 328 -11.29 -12.70 2.32
C LEU A 328 -11.61 -12.72 0.83
N ARG A 329 -10.56 -12.79 0.02
CA ARG A 329 -10.64 -12.93 -1.43
C ARG A 329 -9.63 -13.98 -1.87
N SER A 330 -10.17 -15.06 -2.43
CA SER A 330 -9.40 -16.22 -2.84
C SER A 330 -9.23 -16.22 -4.35
N ARG A 331 -8.04 -16.61 -4.79
CA ARG A 331 -7.79 -16.98 -6.19
C ARG A 331 -8.47 -18.30 -6.52
N SER A 332 -8.74 -18.54 -7.80
CA SER A 332 -9.26 -19.83 -8.24
C SER A 332 -8.22 -20.94 -8.12
N ALA A 333 -8.67 -22.19 -8.01
CA ALA A 333 -7.76 -23.34 -8.01
C ALA A 333 -6.96 -23.41 -9.31
N GLU A 334 -7.62 -23.14 -10.44
CA GLU A 334 -7.03 -23.15 -11.78
C GLU A 334 -5.92 -22.10 -11.93
N SER A 335 -6.08 -20.94 -11.29
CA SER A 335 -5.06 -19.88 -11.24
C SER A 335 -3.84 -20.32 -10.43
N LEU A 336 -4.06 -20.97 -9.29
CA LEU A 336 -2.98 -21.49 -8.46
C LEU A 336 -2.23 -22.61 -9.18
N GLU A 337 -2.94 -23.58 -9.74
CA GLU A 337 -2.37 -24.67 -10.53
C GLU A 337 -1.55 -24.16 -11.72
N ARG A 338 -2.07 -23.16 -12.45
CA ARG A 338 -1.35 -22.57 -13.59
C ARG A 338 -0.07 -21.87 -13.16
N GLU A 339 -0.10 -21.18 -12.02
CA GLU A 339 1.10 -20.55 -11.47
C GLU A 339 2.12 -21.62 -11.05
N VAL A 340 1.71 -22.68 -10.34
CA VAL A 340 2.57 -23.82 -10.01
C VAL A 340 3.23 -24.40 -11.26
N LEU A 341 2.45 -24.70 -12.29
CA LEU A 341 2.97 -25.21 -13.57
C LEU A 341 3.97 -24.24 -14.22
N THR A 342 3.75 -22.93 -14.10
CA THR A 342 4.69 -21.91 -14.59
C THR A 342 5.98 -21.92 -13.78
N LEU A 343 5.91 -22.06 -12.45
CA LEU A 343 7.09 -22.15 -11.57
C LEU A 343 7.94 -23.37 -11.89
N THR A 344 7.34 -24.53 -12.19
CA THR A 344 8.10 -25.74 -12.55
C THR A 344 8.97 -25.59 -13.81
N ARG A 345 8.69 -24.57 -14.64
CA ARG A 345 9.45 -24.25 -15.85
C ARG A 345 10.48 -23.14 -15.63
N HIS A 346 10.51 -22.54 -14.44
CA HIS A 346 11.47 -21.51 -14.12
C HIS A 346 12.89 -22.11 -14.05
N PRO A 347 13.94 -21.46 -14.60
CA PRO A 347 15.27 -22.05 -14.65
C PRO A 347 15.87 -22.36 -13.27
N ASP A 348 15.48 -21.60 -12.25
CA ASP A 348 15.98 -21.79 -10.87
C ASP A 348 15.09 -22.74 -10.04
N TRP A 349 14.11 -23.41 -10.65
CA TRP A 349 13.17 -24.27 -9.94
C TRP A 349 13.87 -25.45 -9.25
N ALA A 350 13.75 -25.51 -7.92
CA ALA A 350 14.40 -26.52 -7.09
C ALA A 350 13.50 -27.73 -6.76
N GLY A 351 12.28 -27.81 -7.31
CA GLY A 351 11.37 -28.94 -7.09
C GLY A 351 10.35 -28.77 -5.96
N SER A 352 10.33 -27.62 -5.27
CA SER A 352 9.41 -27.37 -4.15
C SER A 352 8.84 -25.96 -4.14
N ILE A 353 7.55 -25.85 -3.78
CA ILE A 353 6.92 -24.57 -3.44
C ILE A 353 7.29 -24.28 -1.98
N SER A 354 7.84 -23.09 -1.70
CA SER A 354 8.30 -22.76 -0.34
C SER A 354 7.16 -22.42 0.61
N ASP A 355 6.08 -21.83 0.08
CA ASP A 355 4.89 -21.46 0.83
C ASP A 355 3.68 -21.33 -0.11
N VAL A 356 2.51 -21.78 0.37
CA VAL A 356 1.21 -21.57 -0.28
C VAL A 356 0.29 -20.96 0.76
N GLY A 357 -0.01 -19.68 0.64
CA GLY A 357 -0.69 -19.00 1.73
C GLY A 357 -1.26 -17.64 1.38
N GLY A 358 -1.97 -17.08 2.32
CA GLY A 358 -2.29 -15.65 2.35
C GLY A 358 -1.61 -15.04 3.58
N PRO A 359 -1.96 -13.79 3.92
CA PRO A 359 -1.51 -13.20 5.19
C PRO A 359 -1.98 -14.01 6.43
N THR A 360 -2.96 -14.91 6.26
CA THR A 360 -3.39 -15.91 7.24
C THR A 360 -3.34 -17.30 6.63
N ALA A 361 -2.59 -18.22 7.23
CA ALA A 361 -2.66 -19.62 6.85
C ALA A 361 -4.08 -20.16 7.08
N ASN A 362 -4.60 -20.99 6.17
CA ASN A 362 -5.89 -21.71 6.29
C ASN A 362 -7.18 -20.88 6.15
N MET A 363 -7.21 -19.86 5.28
CA MET A 363 -8.47 -19.15 4.95
C MET A 363 -8.78 -19.09 3.44
N TRP A 364 -8.11 -19.90 2.62
CA TRP A 364 -8.52 -20.06 1.22
C TRP A 364 -9.95 -20.63 1.14
N GLY A 365 -10.74 -20.12 0.20
CA GLY A 365 -12.17 -20.45 0.05
C GLY A 365 -13.11 -19.84 1.10
N ALA A 366 -12.58 -19.29 2.21
CA ALA A 366 -13.41 -18.77 3.28
C ALA A 366 -14.17 -17.50 2.88
N ARG A 367 -15.40 -17.36 3.38
CA ARG A 367 -16.32 -16.26 3.04
C ARG A 367 -17.17 -15.83 4.22
N CYS A 368 -17.59 -14.57 4.20
CA CYS A 368 -18.53 -14.01 5.19
C CYS A 368 -19.87 -13.74 4.50
N ARG A 369 -20.96 -14.26 5.07
CA ARG A 369 -22.33 -14.05 4.59
C ARG A 369 -23.03 -12.82 5.19
N ALA A 370 -22.43 -12.19 6.20
CA ALA A 370 -23.03 -11.03 6.85
C ALA A 370 -22.97 -9.79 5.95
N ASN A 371 -23.97 -8.90 6.07
CA ASN A 371 -23.86 -7.56 5.50
C ASN A 371 -22.74 -6.80 6.21
N PRO A 372 -21.65 -6.43 5.52
CA PRO A 372 -20.51 -5.76 6.15
C PRO A 372 -20.86 -4.39 6.74
N GLU A 373 -21.78 -3.65 6.12
CA GLU A 373 -22.16 -2.29 6.56
C GLU A 373 -22.87 -2.32 7.93
N ALA A 374 -23.63 -3.38 8.19
CA ALA A 374 -24.33 -3.59 9.44
C ALA A 374 -23.51 -4.37 10.49
N CYS A 375 -22.37 -4.96 10.10
CA CYS A 375 -21.62 -5.87 10.96
C CYS A 375 -20.86 -5.13 12.07
N GLN A 376 -21.25 -5.40 13.32
CA GLN A 376 -20.58 -4.84 14.51
C GLN A 376 -19.47 -5.76 15.07
N ARG A 377 -19.35 -7.01 14.59
CA ARG A 377 -18.45 -8.00 15.19
C ARG A 377 -16.98 -7.64 14.98
N GLU A 378 -16.22 -7.55 16.07
CA GLU A 378 -14.80 -7.13 16.06
C GLU A 378 -13.82 -8.19 15.62
N ASP A 379 -14.05 -9.43 16.06
CA ASP A 379 -13.26 -10.57 15.69
C ASP A 379 -14.18 -11.69 15.22
N CYS A 380 -13.95 -12.26 14.03
CA CYS A 380 -14.75 -13.37 13.53
C CYS A 380 -14.36 -14.72 14.13
N LEU A 381 -13.22 -14.80 14.83
CA LEU A 381 -12.64 -16.03 15.38
C LEU A 381 -12.65 -16.07 16.91
N TRP A 382 -13.01 -14.96 17.58
CA TRP A 382 -13.01 -14.84 19.04
C TRP A 382 -14.28 -14.15 19.58
N PRO A 383 -14.79 -14.50 20.78
CA PRO A 383 -14.42 -15.68 21.60
C PRO A 383 -14.82 -17.01 20.95
N ASP A 384 -15.86 -16.98 20.12
CA ASP A 384 -16.32 -18.09 19.31
C ASP A 384 -16.20 -17.74 17.82
N ILE A 385 -16.17 -18.76 16.96
CA ILE A 385 -16.23 -18.55 15.51
C ILE A 385 -17.61 -17.96 15.14
N CYS A 386 -17.61 -16.90 14.34
CA CYS A 386 -18.82 -16.24 13.89
C CYS A 386 -19.68 -17.17 13.03
N ALA A 387 -20.98 -17.30 13.33
CA ALA A 387 -21.93 -18.13 12.55
C ALA A 387 -22.13 -17.68 11.09
N HIS A 388 -21.72 -16.45 10.74
CA HIS A 388 -21.75 -15.94 9.37
C HIS A 388 -20.43 -16.15 8.62
N PHE A 389 -19.37 -16.55 9.31
CA PHE A 389 -18.07 -16.84 8.73
C PHE A 389 -18.01 -18.32 8.37
N GLU A 390 -17.94 -18.61 7.07
CA GLU A 390 -17.87 -19.96 6.53
C GLU A 390 -16.44 -20.24 6.10
N MET A 391 -15.83 -21.26 6.69
CA MET A 391 -14.58 -21.84 6.19
C MET A 391 -14.92 -22.99 5.24
N ASP A 392 -14.23 -23.05 4.11
CA ASP A 392 -14.35 -24.16 3.18
C ASP A 392 -13.25 -25.18 3.49
N GLU A 393 -13.48 -25.98 4.54
CA GLU A 393 -12.49 -26.96 5.02
C GLU A 393 -12.18 -28.04 3.96
N ALA A 394 -13.17 -28.39 3.12
CA ALA A 394 -12.98 -29.37 2.05
C ALA A 394 -12.11 -28.84 0.91
N ALA A 395 -12.15 -27.53 0.65
CA ALA A 395 -11.28 -26.88 -0.33
C ALA A 395 -9.83 -26.72 0.16
N GLN A 396 -9.57 -26.85 1.47
CA GLN A 396 -8.23 -26.70 2.05
C GLN A 396 -7.41 -27.99 2.08
N VAL A 397 -8.03 -29.15 1.80
CA VAL A 397 -7.42 -30.49 1.85
C VAL A 397 -6.87 -30.90 0.50
#